data_AF-A0A646KS65-F1
#
_entry.id   AF-A0A646KS65-F1
#
_cell.length_a   1.000
_cell.length_b   1.000
_cell.length_c   1.000
_cell.angle_alpha   90.00
_cell.angle_beta   90.00
_cell.angle_gamma   90.00
#
_symmetry.space_group_name_H-M   'P 1'
#
loop_
_entity.id
_entity.type
_entity.pdbx_description
1 polymer ?
#
loop_
_entity_poly.entity_id
_entity_poly.type
_entity_poly.pdbx_seq_one_letter_code
_entity_poly.pdbx_strand_id
1 'polypeptide(L)' 'MTWAALLEQWPLIEADLHEVYGLDLSAPGLMQARSWRWLRIRILGLLSTESRLARHFEPPDLPKK' A
#
# COMPACT_ATOMS: atom_id res chain seq x y z
N MET A 1 -9.50 9.82 5.31
CA MET A 1 -8.13 9.24 5.22
C MET A 1 -7.10 10.35 5.23
N THR A 2 -6.04 10.25 6.05
CA THR A 2 -4.87 11.16 5.98
C THR A 2 -3.64 10.39 5.52
N TRP A 3 -2.61 11.10 5.05
CA TRP A 3 -1.32 10.47 4.71
C TRP A 3 -0.61 9.87 5.92
N ALA A 4 -0.74 10.48 7.10
CA ALA A 4 -0.15 9.96 8.33
C ALA A 4 -0.73 8.58 8.68
N ALA A 5 -2.06 8.45 8.70
CA ALA A 5 -2.73 7.18 8.96
C ALA A 5 -2.34 6.09 7.93
N LEU A 6 -2.18 6.47 6.66
CA LEU A 6 -1.74 5.56 5.61
C LEU A 6 -0.32 5.04 5.88
N LEU A 7 0.61 5.91 6.25
CA LEU A 7 2.00 5.56 6.53
C LEU A 7 2.21 4.82 7.86
N GLU A 8 1.30 4.98 8.83
CA GLU A 8 1.28 4.13 10.03
C GLU A 8 1.09 2.65 9.68
N GLN A 9 0.47 2.36 8.54
CA GLN A 9 0.28 1.00 8.01
C GLN A 9 1.39 0.60 7.03
N TRP A 10 2.62 1.09 7.20
CA TRP A 10 3.77 0.77 6.35
C TRP A 10 3.98 -0.72 6.09
N PRO A 11 3.85 -1.64 7.07
CA PRO A 11 3.99 -3.07 6.80
C PRO A 11 2.96 -3.63 5.82
N LEU A 12 1.72 -3.11 5.84
CA LEU A 12 0.69 -3.48 4.86
C LEU A 12 1.02 -2.93 3.48
N ILE A 13 1.51 -1.68 3.41
CA ILE A 13 1.97 -1.07 2.17
C ILE A 13 3.09 -1.90 1.54
N GLU A 14 4.14 -2.25 2.28
CA GLU A 14 5.27 -3.03 1.74
C GLU A 14 4.82 -4.40 1.24
N ALA A 15 4.03 -5.13 2.03
CA ALA A 15 3.52 -6.43 1.64
C ALA A 15 2.67 -6.35 0.35
N ASP A 16 1.77 -5.38 0.27
CA ASP A 16 0.88 -5.23 -0.87
C ASP A 16 1.60 -4.65 -2.10
N LEU A 17 2.61 -3.81 -1.95
CA LEU A 17 3.47 -3.38 -3.08
C LEU A 17 4.20 -4.57 -3.70
N HIS A 18 4.68 -5.50 -2.87
CA HIS A 18 5.30 -6.73 -3.34
C HIS A 18 4.27 -7.65 -4.01
N GLU A 19 3.12 -7.90 -3.37
CA GLU A 19 2.12 -8.82 -3.90
C GLU A 19 1.44 -8.32 -5.18
N VAL A 20 1.02 -7.05 -5.22
CA VAL A 20 0.23 -6.49 -6.33
C VAL A 20 1.13 -6.10 -7.51
N TYR A 21 2.32 -5.58 -7.24
CA TYR A 21 3.19 -4.99 -8.28
C TYR A 21 4.55 -5.69 -8.43
N GLY A 22 4.89 -6.68 -7.60
CA GLY A 22 6.22 -7.29 -7.59
C GLY A 22 7.31 -6.34 -7.11
N LEU A 23 6.97 -5.33 -6.30
CA LEU A 23 7.91 -4.30 -5.86
C LEU A 23 8.40 -4.58 -4.44
N ASP A 24 9.65 -5.01 -4.32
CA ASP A 24 10.39 -5.03 -3.06
C ASP A 24 11.09 -3.68 -2.85
N LEU A 25 10.64 -2.90 -1.85
CA LEU A 25 11.24 -1.59 -1.53
C LEU A 25 12.65 -1.70 -0.96
N SER A 26 13.04 -2.88 -0.46
CA SER A 26 14.40 -3.17 0.01
C SER A 26 15.35 -3.48 -1.14
N ALA A 27 14.84 -3.64 -2.38
CA ALA A 27 15.66 -3.92 -3.55
C ALA A 27 16.71 -2.80 -3.75
N PRO A 28 18.02 -3.15 -3.81
CA PRO A 28 19.08 -2.17 -3.94
C PRO A 28 18.87 -1.25 -5.16
N GLY A 29 19.02 0.06 -4.95
CA GLY A 29 18.93 1.07 -6.02
C GLY A 29 17.51 1.45 -6.46
N LEU A 30 16.47 0.69 -6.10
CA LEU A 30 15.10 0.98 -6.54
C LEU A 30 14.63 2.36 -6.07
N MET A 31 14.76 2.63 -4.77
CA MET A 31 14.31 3.89 -4.17
C MET A 31 15.22 5.08 -4.51
N GLN A 32 16.43 4.83 -5.00
CA GLN A 32 17.35 5.87 -5.49
C GLN A 32 17.01 6.28 -6.93
N ALA A 33 16.58 5.32 -7.75
CA ALA A 33 16.24 5.55 -9.16
C ALA A 33 14.82 6.08 -9.39
N ARG A 34 13.95 6.05 -8.37
CA ARG A 34 12.53 6.41 -8.48
C ARG A 34 12.21 7.62 -7.61
N SER A 35 11.33 8.47 -8.12
CA SER A 35 10.86 9.64 -7.36
C SER A 35 9.84 9.24 -6.29
N TRP A 36 9.67 10.07 -5.26
CA TRP A 36 8.58 9.91 -4.30
C TRP A 36 7.20 9.86 -4.98
N ARG A 37 6.99 10.63 -6.04
CA ARG A 37 5.74 10.60 -6.81
C ARG A 37 5.45 9.22 -7.42
N TRP A 38 6.49 8.50 -7.86
CA TRP A 38 6.36 7.15 -8.41
C TRP A 38 5.83 6.16 -7.35
N LEU A 39 6.37 6.23 -6.13
CA LEU A 39 5.93 5.39 -5.02
C LEU A 39 4.54 5.80 -4.53
N ARG A 40 4.31 7.11 -4.35
CA ARG A 40 3.03 7.68 -3.91
C ARG A 40 1.84 7.19 -4.75
N ILE A 41 1.97 7.19 -6.08
CA ILE A 41 0.90 6.73 -6.98
C ILE A 41 0.58 5.25 -6.76
N ARG A 42 1.60 4.41 -6.51
CA ARG A 42 1.41 2.97 -6.27
C ARG A 42 0.77 2.71 -4.93
N ILE A 43 1.18 3.42 -3.87
CA ILE A 43 0.53 3.35 -2.56
C ILE A 43 -0.96 3.71 -2.67
N LEU A 44 -1.29 4.78 -3.41
CA LEU A 44 -2.70 5.14 -3.64
C LEU A 44 -3.44 4.09 -4.49
N GLY A 45 -2.76 3.49 -5.47
CA GLY A 45 -3.31 2.42 -6.29
C GLY A 45 -3.71 1.18 -5.46
N LEU A 46 -2.99 0.86 -4.38
CA LEU A 46 -3.34 -0.25 -3.49
C LEU A 46 -4.74 -0.09 -2.88
N LEU A 47 -5.18 1.15 -2.61
CA LEU A 47 -6.52 1.44 -2.07
C LEU A 47 -7.64 1.18 -3.09
N SER A 48 -7.31 1.02 -4.37
CA SER A 48 -8.28 0.69 -5.44
C SER A 48 -8.21 -0.77 -5.88
N THR A 49 -7.57 -1.63 -5.08
CA THR A 49 -7.41 -3.07 -5.33
C THR A 49 -7.90 -3.86 -4.13
N GLU A 50 -8.08 -5.18 -4.28
CA GLU A 50 -8.40 -6.08 -3.16
C GLU A 50 -7.18 -6.37 -2.28
N SER A 51 -6.53 -5.32 -1.76
CA SER A 51 -5.32 -5.39 -0.95
C SER A 51 -5.62 -5.45 0.55
N ARG A 52 -4.61 -5.80 1.37
CA ARG A 52 -4.74 -5.76 2.83
C ARG A 52 -4.94 -4.31 3.31
N LEU A 53 -4.22 -3.38 2.68
CA LEU A 53 -4.31 -1.96 2.94
C LEU A 53 -5.71 -1.42 2.66
N ALA A 54 -6.31 -1.81 1.53
CA ALA A 54 -7.70 -1.43 1.20
C ALA A 54 -8.67 -1.96 2.26
N ARG A 55 -8.59 -3.26 2.61
CA ARG A 55 -9.46 -3.87 3.64
C ARG A 55 -9.27 -3.29 5.04
N HIS A 56 -8.07 -2.81 5.37
CA HIS A 56 -7.81 -2.16 6.65
C HIS A 56 -8.60 -0.85 6.78
N PHE A 57 -8.68 -0.10 5.68
CA PHE A 57 -9.29 1.23 5.64
C PHE A 57 -10.76 1.24 5.23
N GLU A 58 -11.18 0.21 4.51
CA GLU A 58 -12.56 -0.06 4.14
C GLU A 58 -12.86 -1.52 4.46
N PRO A 59 -13.09 -1.85 5.75
CA PRO A 59 -13.43 -3.20 6.15
C PRO A 59 -14.73 -3.64 5.48
N PRO A 60 -14.84 -4.88 4.98
CA PRO A 60 -16.09 -5.37 4.45
C PRO A 60 -17.15 -5.37 5.55
N ASP A 61 -18.39 -5.05 5.18
CA ASP A 61 -19.53 -5.18 6.08
C ASP A 61 -19.64 -6.65 6.53
N LEU A 62 -19.21 -6.93 7.76
CA LEU A 62 -19.42 -8.24 8.35
C LEU A 62 -20.92 -8.42 8.58
N PRO A 63 -21.51 -9.55 8.18
CA PRO A 63 -22.92 -9.82 8.48
C PRO A 63 -23.09 -9.77 10.00
N LYS A 64 -24.02 -8.94 10.47
CA LYS A 64 -24.42 -8.89 11.88
C LYS A 64 -24.96 -10.27 12.24
N LYS A 65 -24.27 -10.97 13.16
CA LYS A 65 -24.74 -12.22 13.74
C LYS A 65 -25.97 -11.99 14.60
#